data_AF-A0A183H1L8-F1
#
_entry.id   AF-A0A183H1L8-F1
#
_cell.length_a   1.000
_cell.length_b   1.000
_cell.length_c   1.000
_cell.angle_alpha   90.00
_cell.angle_beta   90.00
_cell.angle_gamma   90.00
#
_symmetry.space_group_name_H-M   'P 1'
#
loop_
_entity.id
_entity.type
_entity.pdbx_description
1 polymer ?
#
loop_
_entity_poly.entity_id
_entity_poly.type
_entity_poly.pdbx_seq_one_letter_code
_entity_poly.pdbx_strand_id
1 'polypeptide(L)'
;MTEMADAAVEAIGQCAVRVSSVADSCLSGLVSLIASSNENVVSAAVVVLKRLLHTNPPLQLLTRVLRLIDSVKASQARACVIWLVATHVDKVPTLAPDVLRKMAKNFTHEDEIVKLQTMNLAAKLWFTNRQECELLVRYVLQLARFDQSYDIRDRCRFLRNLLFSDNKLSIFANEIFITEKPSPTTQSTFKDREQFQLGSLSHFLNQRCRRYRDLPQFPETAPDSSMRNISQMEEISNDMQDSHETEDDESEEEDFYSDDEELSQKEEESDEEDEDESNEEENETEDEDKEKNKGDESEENGVLTTSEPKTSGNLDLLLDLNFELTPILANNYAVEPKSVKTPFMPLMNHAVWSTGIGIDICFPRETSLMSSSMCAVLFRFTNSLETKSSEITASQKIKDQMSTNDQIKVGKLSPGESIIKKTYIDFGDSKRASEWVIKAEDTSEVTVTIEAPMGEQIEPITMTEEQFINGILRLSGMNEHCGNLKQPLRPEELYAVANCTNVTGSEVHFCAQTLSKKQQVLIALESKQVHVHCENIVLGSLLCNDIVKKSLEKTLETSPEK
;
A
#
# COMPACT_ATOMS: atom_id res chain seq x y z
N MET A 1 19.01 0.07 7.24
CA MET A 1 18.73 -0.39 8.63
C MET A 1 17.24 -0.46 8.93
N THR A 2 16.41 0.52 8.55
CA THR A 2 14.95 0.47 8.77
C THR A 2 14.29 -0.82 8.25
N GLU A 3 14.54 -1.20 7.00
CA GLU A 3 14.01 -2.43 6.38
C GLU A 3 14.36 -3.72 7.16
N MET A 4 15.48 -3.74 7.89
CA MET A 4 15.90 -4.89 8.69
C MET A 4 15.06 -5.04 9.95
N ALA A 5 14.58 -3.94 10.53
CA ALA A 5 13.70 -3.97 11.70
C ALA A 5 12.33 -4.55 11.33
N ASP A 6 11.75 -4.11 10.22
CA ASP A 6 10.46 -4.61 9.72
C ASP A 6 10.52 -6.11 9.43
N ALA A 7 11.58 -6.55 8.73
CA ALA A 7 11.81 -7.96 8.44
C ALA A 7 12.02 -8.82 9.71
N ALA A 8 12.73 -8.30 10.71
CA ALA A 8 12.95 -9.00 11.98
C ALA A 8 11.66 -9.12 12.81
N VAL A 9 10.87 -8.05 12.89
CA VAL A 9 9.58 -8.03 13.60
C VAL A 9 8.55 -8.93 12.91
N GLU A 10 8.54 -8.94 11.58
CA GLU A 10 7.73 -9.88 10.79
C GLU A 10 8.15 -11.34 11.02
N ALA A 11 9.46 -11.62 11.09
CA ALA A 11 9.98 -12.95 11.40
C ALA A 11 9.57 -13.42 12.81
N ILE A 12 9.67 -12.56 13.83
CA ILE A 12 9.15 -12.84 15.19
C ILE A 12 7.65 -13.17 15.14
N GLY A 13 6.88 -12.43 14.34
CA GLY A 13 5.46 -12.71 14.10
C GLY A 13 5.20 -14.08 13.47
N GLN A 14 6.00 -14.48 12.48
CA GLN A 14 5.88 -15.79 11.84
C GLN A 14 6.28 -16.93 12.78
N CYS A 15 7.32 -16.75 13.60
CA CYS A 15 7.69 -17.71 14.64
C CYS A 15 6.55 -17.93 15.65
N ALA A 16 5.89 -16.87 16.11
CA ALA A 16 4.76 -16.96 17.03
C ALA A 16 3.56 -17.77 16.49
N VAL A 17 3.34 -17.77 15.17
CA VAL A 17 2.28 -18.56 14.51
C VAL A 17 2.71 -20.01 14.27
N ARG A 18 3.96 -20.23 13.84
CA ARG A 18 4.44 -21.55 13.40
C ARG A 18 4.92 -22.44 14.53
N VAL A 19 5.41 -21.86 15.63
CA VAL A 19 6.08 -22.57 16.72
C VAL A 19 5.44 -22.18 18.05
N SER A 20 4.48 -23.00 18.50
CA SER A 20 3.70 -22.74 19.71
C SER A 20 4.55 -22.64 20.98
N SER A 21 5.66 -23.38 21.08
CA SER A 21 6.54 -23.37 22.26
C SER A 21 7.25 -22.04 22.52
N VAL A 22 7.38 -21.16 21.51
CA VAL A 22 7.99 -19.83 21.67
C VAL A 22 6.98 -18.68 21.55
N ALA A 23 5.70 -18.99 21.30
CA ALA A 23 4.68 -18.00 21.01
C ALA A 23 4.54 -16.93 22.10
N ASP A 24 4.50 -17.33 23.38
CA ASP A 24 4.37 -16.40 24.51
C ASP A 24 5.60 -15.50 24.71
N SER A 25 6.80 -16.01 24.37
CA SER A 25 8.05 -15.24 24.37
C SER A 25 8.05 -14.22 23.23
N CYS A 26 7.72 -14.64 22.01
CA CYS A 26 7.58 -13.76 20.85
C CYS A 26 6.53 -12.67 21.08
N LEU A 27 5.36 -13.02 21.64
CA LEU A 27 4.30 -12.08 21.98
C LEU A 27 4.72 -11.11 23.09
N SER A 28 5.41 -11.58 24.13
CA SER A 28 5.97 -10.72 25.18
C SER A 28 6.99 -9.72 24.63
N GLY A 29 7.83 -10.16 23.68
CA GLY A 29 8.75 -9.30 22.93
C GLY A 29 8.02 -8.25 22.09
N LEU A 30 7.04 -8.64 21.27
CA LEU A 30 6.25 -7.71 20.45
C LEU A 30 5.54 -6.64 21.32
N VAL A 31 5.01 -7.03 22.48
CA VAL A 31 4.38 -6.11 23.43
C VAL A 31 5.38 -5.13 24.03
N SER A 32 6.65 -5.52 24.25
CA SER A 32 7.69 -4.58 24.72
C SER A 32 8.13 -3.61 23.61
N LEU A 33 8.19 -4.06 22.35
CA LEU A 33 8.54 -3.22 21.19
C LEU A 33 7.53 -2.08 20.95
N ILE A 34 6.24 -2.30 21.25
CA ILE A 34 5.18 -1.29 21.16
C ILE A 34 5.36 -0.15 22.19
N ALA A 35 6.07 -0.39 23.29
CA ALA A 35 6.44 0.64 24.26
C ALA A 35 7.80 1.31 23.97
N SER A 36 8.47 0.95 22.87
CA SER A 36 9.76 1.54 22.49
C SER A 36 9.61 2.98 21.98
N SER A 37 10.72 3.73 21.98
CA SER A 37 10.77 5.12 21.50
C SER A 37 10.93 5.25 19.98
N ASN A 38 11.12 4.15 19.24
CA ASN A 38 11.39 4.17 17.81
C ASN A 38 10.10 3.88 17.02
N GLU A 39 9.51 4.93 16.45
CA GLU A 39 8.21 4.86 15.76
C GLU A 39 8.15 3.83 14.62
N ASN A 40 9.27 3.57 13.94
CA ASN A 40 9.34 2.55 12.88
C ASN A 40 9.23 1.13 13.44
N VAL A 41 9.92 0.85 14.56
CA VAL A 41 9.82 -0.46 15.24
C VAL A 41 8.43 -0.64 15.84
N VAL A 42 7.86 0.44 16.38
CA VAL A 42 6.49 0.45 16.91
C VAL A 42 5.46 0.19 15.81
N SER A 43 5.58 0.81 14.63
CA SER A 43 4.61 0.64 13.54
C SER A 43 4.61 -0.79 13.00
N ALA A 44 5.78 -1.39 12.78
CA ALA A 44 5.92 -2.80 12.42
C ALA A 44 5.35 -3.73 13.49
N ALA A 45 5.68 -3.50 14.77
CA ALA A 45 5.21 -4.33 15.88
C ALA A 45 3.69 -4.25 16.05
N VAL A 46 3.08 -3.08 15.83
CA VAL A 46 1.61 -2.90 15.81
C VAL A 46 0.95 -3.72 14.72
N VAL A 47 1.47 -3.70 13.49
CA VAL A 47 0.90 -4.48 12.37
C VAL A 47 0.94 -5.97 12.67
N VAL A 48 2.08 -6.48 13.15
CA VAL A 48 2.22 -7.89 13.53
C VAL A 48 1.30 -8.24 14.70
N LEU A 49 1.23 -7.41 15.75
CA LEU A 49 0.41 -7.71 16.92
C LEU A 49 -1.08 -7.70 16.60
N LYS A 50 -1.57 -6.77 15.76
CA LYS A 50 -2.96 -6.78 15.27
C LYS A 50 -3.29 -8.08 14.55
N ARG A 51 -2.38 -8.58 13.70
CA ARG A 51 -2.55 -9.85 12.98
C ARG A 51 -2.60 -11.05 13.92
N LEU A 52 -1.70 -11.13 14.91
CA LEU A 52 -1.63 -12.27 15.84
C LEU A 52 -2.81 -12.33 16.82
N LEU A 53 -3.22 -11.18 17.37
CA LEU A 53 -4.23 -11.10 18.43
C LEU A 53 -5.66 -10.91 17.90
N HIS A 54 -5.88 -11.00 16.59
CA HIS A 54 -7.21 -10.84 16.00
C HIS A 54 -8.16 -11.96 16.45
N THR A 55 -7.76 -13.22 16.25
CA THR A 55 -8.67 -14.36 16.35
C THR A 55 -9.04 -14.70 17.80
N ASN A 56 -8.08 -14.82 18.72
CA ASN A 56 -8.34 -15.09 20.14
C ASN A 56 -7.08 -14.86 21.02
N PRO A 57 -6.88 -13.66 21.59
CA PRO A 57 -5.79 -13.42 22.53
C PRO A 57 -6.10 -14.02 23.91
N PRO A 58 -5.09 -14.49 24.65
CA PRO A 58 -5.25 -14.88 26.05
C PRO A 58 -5.46 -13.65 26.95
N LEU A 59 -6.32 -13.80 27.97
CA LEU A 59 -6.76 -12.70 28.84
C LEU A 59 -5.58 -11.98 29.53
N GLN A 60 -4.57 -12.74 29.96
CA GLN A 60 -3.38 -12.21 30.63
C GLN A 60 -2.60 -11.25 29.72
N LEU A 61 -2.45 -11.59 28.44
CA LEU A 61 -1.78 -10.74 27.45
C LEU A 61 -2.59 -9.46 27.21
N LEU A 62 -3.91 -9.59 26.98
CA LEU A 62 -4.78 -8.44 26.77
C LEU A 62 -4.70 -7.47 27.98
N THR A 63 -4.68 -8.01 29.20
CA THR A 63 -4.51 -7.25 30.44
C THR A 63 -3.14 -6.59 30.54
N ARG A 64 -2.06 -7.25 30.09
CA ARG A 64 -0.70 -6.67 30.05
C ARG A 64 -0.61 -5.50 29.06
N VAL A 65 -1.14 -5.68 27.85
CA VAL A 65 -1.19 -4.63 26.81
C VAL A 65 -2.01 -3.43 27.29
N LEU A 66 -3.12 -3.68 27.98
CA LEU A 66 -3.97 -2.67 28.62
C LEU A 66 -3.24 -1.82 29.67
N ARG A 67 -2.40 -2.42 30.53
CA ARG A 67 -1.61 -1.67 31.52
C ARG A 67 -0.61 -0.70 30.89
N LEU A 68 -0.15 -0.97 29.67
CA LEU A 68 0.82 -0.13 28.96
C LEU A 68 0.19 1.13 28.33
N ILE A 69 -1.14 1.28 28.29
CA ILE A 69 -1.77 2.42 27.59
C ILE A 69 -1.34 3.80 28.12
N ASP A 70 -0.92 3.89 29.39
CA ASP A 70 -0.44 5.13 30.00
C ASP A 70 1.04 5.41 29.68
N SER A 71 1.84 4.39 29.34
CA SER A 71 3.26 4.52 28.98
C SER A 71 3.49 4.67 27.47
N VAL A 72 2.57 4.18 26.64
CA VAL A 72 2.64 4.25 25.17
C VAL A 72 2.44 5.69 24.69
N LYS A 73 3.52 6.28 24.14
CA LYS A 73 3.53 7.64 23.56
C LYS A 73 3.13 7.67 22.08
N ALA A 74 3.61 6.71 21.29
CA ALA A 74 3.37 6.66 19.84
C ALA A 74 1.88 6.41 19.54
N SER A 75 1.24 7.31 18.79
CA SER A 75 -0.21 7.26 18.54
C SER A 75 -0.67 6.01 17.79
N GLN A 76 0.14 5.49 16.87
CA GLN A 76 -0.12 4.22 16.17
C GLN A 76 -0.25 3.03 17.16
N ALA A 77 0.58 3.02 18.20
CA ALA A 77 0.49 2.04 19.28
C ALA A 77 -0.71 2.28 20.21
N ARG A 78 -0.99 3.53 20.59
CA ARG A 78 -2.18 3.88 21.39
C ARG A 78 -3.47 3.40 20.69
N ALA A 79 -3.59 3.71 19.40
CA ALA A 79 -4.69 3.25 18.55
C ALA A 79 -4.77 1.71 18.47
N CYS A 80 -3.63 1.01 18.39
CA CYS A 80 -3.58 -0.45 18.42
C CYS A 80 -4.10 -1.04 19.74
N VAL A 81 -3.69 -0.49 20.89
CA VAL A 81 -4.16 -0.95 22.20
C VAL A 81 -5.68 -0.79 22.30
N ILE A 82 -6.21 0.38 21.93
CA ILE A 82 -7.67 0.64 21.97
C ILE A 82 -8.43 -0.28 21.00
N TRP A 83 -7.89 -0.53 19.80
CA TRP A 83 -8.47 -1.45 18.83
C TRP A 83 -8.52 -2.89 19.33
N LEU A 84 -7.49 -3.37 20.06
CA LEU A 84 -7.51 -4.71 20.66
C LEU A 84 -8.63 -4.85 21.71
N VAL A 85 -8.83 -3.80 22.52
CA VAL A 85 -9.91 -3.74 23.53
C VAL A 85 -11.27 -3.70 22.87
N ALA A 86 -11.44 -2.92 21.80
CA ALA A 86 -12.69 -2.86 21.03
C ALA A 86 -12.97 -4.18 20.28
N THR A 87 -11.92 -4.91 19.86
CA THR A 87 -12.09 -6.21 19.20
C THR A 87 -12.54 -7.28 20.20
N HIS A 88 -11.97 -7.29 21.41
CA HIS A 88 -12.23 -8.30 22.45
C HIS A 88 -12.99 -7.73 23.65
N VAL A 89 -13.96 -6.84 23.41
CA VAL A 89 -14.66 -6.08 24.47
C VAL A 89 -15.34 -6.99 25.50
N ASP A 90 -15.90 -8.12 25.04
CA ASP A 90 -16.61 -9.09 25.87
C ASP A 90 -15.68 -9.85 26.84
N LYS A 91 -14.38 -9.91 26.55
CA LYS A 91 -13.37 -10.52 27.44
C LYS A 91 -12.90 -9.58 28.55
N VAL A 92 -13.10 -8.28 28.42
CA VAL A 92 -12.60 -7.25 29.34
C VAL A 92 -13.70 -6.26 29.76
N PRO A 93 -14.86 -6.74 30.27
CA PRO A 93 -16.02 -5.89 30.56
C PRO A 93 -15.75 -4.81 31.63
N THR A 94 -14.78 -5.03 32.53
CA THR A 94 -14.37 -4.07 33.56
C THR A 94 -13.29 -3.09 33.07
N LEU A 95 -12.31 -3.56 32.29
CA LEU A 95 -11.19 -2.73 31.83
C LEU A 95 -11.54 -1.86 30.61
N ALA A 96 -12.48 -2.29 29.74
CA ALA A 96 -12.88 -1.52 28.57
C ALA A 96 -13.54 -0.17 28.91
N PRO A 97 -14.48 -0.07 29.88
CA PRO A 97 -14.98 1.21 30.39
C PRO A 97 -13.89 2.10 30.97
N ASP A 98 -12.90 1.52 31.67
CA ASP A 98 -11.78 2.25 32.27
C ASP A 98 -10.84 2.84 31.21
N VAL A 99 -10.53 2.09 30.14
CA VAL A 99 -9.81 2.60 28.97
C VAL A 99 -10.55 3.75 28.33
N LEU A 100 -11.86 3.59 28.07
CA LEU A 100 -12.65 4.66 27.50
C LEU A 100 -12.64 5.91 28.40
N ARG A 101 -12.69 5.73 29.74
CA ARG A 101 -12.63 6.82 30.72
C ARG A 101 -11.26 7.53 30.71
N LYS A 102 -10.17 6.79 30.54
CA LYS A 102 -8.81 7.36 30.38
C LYS A 102 -8.71 8.17 29.09
N MET A 103 -9.10 7.60 27.95
CA MET A 103 -9.03 8.28 26.65
C MET A 103 -9.94 9.51 26.60
N ALA A 104 -11.12 9.45 27.22
CA ALA A 104 -12.06 10.59 27.28
C ALA A 104 -11.48 11.84 27.97
N LYS A 105 -10.53 11.69 28.92
CA LYS A 105 -9.87 12.83 29.59
C LYS A 105 -8.97 13.63 28.66
N ASN A 106 -8.23 12.94 27.79
CA ASN A 106 -7.23 13.55 26.90
C ASN A 106 -7.68 13.67 25.44
N PHE A 107 -8.85 13.13 25.07
CA PHE A 107 -9.35 12.97 23.70
C PHE A 107 -9.05 14.14 22.74
N THR A 108 -9.20 15.40 23.19
CA THR A 108 -8.97 16.58 22.33
C THR A 108 -7.51 16.76 21.89
N HIS A 109 -6.56 16.22 22.65
CA HIS A 109 -5.11 16.32 22.44
C HIS A 109 -4.50 15.05 21.79
N GLU A 110 -5.29 14.01 21.56
CA GLU A 110 -4.86 12.79 20.89
C GLU A 110 -4.90 12.95 19.36
N ASP A 111 -4.11 12.15 18.65
CA ASP A 111 -4.12 12.12 17.17
C ASP A 111 -5.42 11.50 16.62
N GLU A 112 -5.75 11.83 15.36
CA GLU A 112 -6.99 11.39 14.70
C GLU A 112 -7.19 9.87 14.73
N ILE A 113 -6.13 9.09 14.50
CA ILE A 113 -6.15 7.62 14.56
C ILE A 113 -6.54 7.07 15.95
N VAL A 114 -6.16 7.77 17.03
CA VAL A 114 -6.50 7.39 18.41
C VAL A 114 -7.94 7.79 18.72
N LYS A 115 -8.37 8.97 18.25
CA LYS A 115 -9.76 9.45 18.36
C LYS A 115 -10.74 8.51 17.68
N LEU A 116 -10.44 8.06 16.45
CA LEU A 116 -11.23 7.08 15.71
C LEU A 116 -11.41 5.78 16.49
N GLN A 117 -10.32 5.17 16.97
CA GLN A 117 -10.40 3.92 17.73
C GLN A 117 -11.10 4.10 19.09
N THR A 118 -10.96 5.27 19.73
CA THR A 118 -11.71 5.62 20.94
C THR A 118 -13.22 5.69 20.67
N MET A 119 -13.63 6.22 19.52
CA MET A 119 -15.03 6.24 19.09
C MET A 119 -15.55 4.84 18.74
N ASN A 120 -14.72 3.97 18.16
CA ASN A 120 -15.06 2.56 17.91
C ASN A 120 -15.31 1.81 19.23
N LEU A 121 -14.43 1.98 20.21
CA LEU A 121 -14.61 1.41 21.56
C LEU A 121 -15.90 1.94 22.23
N ALA A 122 -16.18 3.24 22.10
CA ALA A 122 -17.43 3.83 22.61
C ALA A 122 -18.69 3.25 21.93
N ALA A 123 -18.64 3.04 20.62
CA ALA A 123 -19.76 2.45 19.87
C ALA A 123 -20.02 0.99 20.27
N LYS A 124 -18.98 0.20 20.55
CA LYS A 124 -19.16 -1.19 21.02
C LYS A 124 -19.65 -1.27 22.47
N LEU A 125 -19.08 -0.47 23.37
CA LEU A 125 -19.53 -0.40 24.78
C LEU A 125 -21.00 0.03 24.92
N TRP A 126 -21.56 0.75 23.94
CA TRP A 126 -22.99 1.06 23.88
C TRP A 126 -23.89 -0.19 23.77
N PHE A 127 -23.40 -1.26 23.15
CA PHE A 127 -24.12 -2.53 23.01
C PHE A 127 -23.75 -3.51 24.13
N THR A 128 -22.47 -3.63 24.47
CA THR A 128 -21.98 -4.61 25.45
C THR A 128 -22.27 -4.23 26.92
N ASN A 129 -22.05 -2.97 27.32
CA ASN A 129 -22.27 -2.51 28.70
C ASN A 129 -22.96 -1.14 28.74
N ARG A 130 -24.19 -1.10 28.23
CA ARG A 130 -24.94 0.16 28.11
C ARG A 130 -25.21 0.83 29.45
N GLN A 131 -25.59 0.07 30.48
CA GLN A 131 -26.08 0.59 31.76
C GLN A 131 -25.04 1.48 32.46
N GLU A 132 -23.78 1.08 32.44
CA GLU A 132 -22.68 1.82 33.04
C GLU A 132 -22.04 2.83 32.08
N CYS A 133 -21.99 2.50 30.78
CA CYS A 133 -21.24 3.30 29.80
C CYS A 133 -22.04 4.38 29.07
N GLU A 134 -23.38 4.41 29.11
CA GLU A 134 -24.20 5.33 28.29
C GLU A 134 -23.78 6.80 28.45
N LEU A 135 -23.54 7.29 29.67
CA LEU A 135 -23.10 8.67 29.90
C LEU A 135 -21.69 8.94 29.33
N LEU A 136 -20.78 7.97 29.44
CA LEU A 136 -19.40 8.08 28.96
C LEU A 136 -19.33 8.05 27.43
N VAL A 137 -20.09 7.16 26.78
CA VAL A 137 -20.24 7.10 25.31
C VAL A 137 -20.82 8.40 24.77
N ARG A 138 -21.88 8.92 25.41
CA ARG A 138 -22.46 10.24 25.07
C ARG A 138 -21.46 11.38 25.22
N TYR A 139 -20.61 11.35 26.25
CA TYR A 139 -19.56 12.35 26.47
C TYR A 139 -18.48 12.31 25.35
N VAL A 140 -17.94 11.13 25.02
CA VAL A 140 -16.94 10.99 23.95
C VAL A 140 -17.49 11.43 22.59
N LEU A 141 -18.73 11.02 22.25
CA LEU A 141 -19.40 11.48 21.02
C LEU A 141 -19.86 12.95 21.07
N GLN A 142 -19.84 13.60 22.23
CA GLN A 142 -20.02 15.04 22.34
C GLN A 142 -18.70 15.79 22.12
N LEU A 143 -17.56 15.26 22.56
CA LEU A 143 -16.23 15.79 22.22
C LEU A 143 -15.96 15.68 20.72
N ALA A 144 -16.12 14.49 20.14
CA ALA A 144 -15.90 14.23 18.72
C ALA A 144 -16.79 15.09 17.78
N ARG A 145 -17.97 15.53 18.24
CA ARG A 145 -18.86 16.43 17.49
C ARG A 145 -18.23 17.81 17.24
N PHE A 146 -17.34 18.26 18.11
CA PHE A 146 -16.68 19.57 18.04
C PHE A 146 -15.17 19.47 17.79
N ASP A 147 -14.69 18.32 17.30
CA ASP A 147 -13.29 18.16 16.93
C ASP A 147 -12.90 19.09 15.77
N GLN A 148 -11.60 19.36 15.61
CA GLN A 148 -11.08 20.20 14.53
C GLN A 148 -11.16 19.44 13.19
N SER A 149 -10.86 18.14 13.23
CA SER A 149 -10.93 17.25 12.07
C SER A 149 -12.34 17.20 11.46
N TYR A 150 -12.44 17.18 10.14
CA TYR A 150 -13.72 17.00 9.46
C TYR A 150 -14.18 15.55 9.53
N ASP A 151 -13.25 14.60 9.33
CA ASP A 151 -13.53 13.17 9.32
C ASP A 151 -14.02 12.65 10.67
N ILE A 152 -13.39 13.08 11.77
CA ILE A 152 -13.86 12.76 13.15
C ILE A 152 -15.30 13.25 13.36
N ARG A 153 -15.64 14.46 12.89
CA ARG A 153 -16.98 15.03 13.04
C ARG A 153 -18.02 14.30 12.19
N ASP A 154 -17.69 13.91 10.96
CA ASP A 154 -18.59 13.15 10.10
C ASP A 154 -18.76 11.70 10.57
N ARG A 155 -17.69 11.04 11.03
CA ARG A 155 -17.81 9.74 11.71
C ARG A 155 -18.68 9.83 12.96
N CYS A 156 -18.53 10.91 13.74
CA CYS A 156 -19.37 11.16 14.92
C CYS A 156 -20.86 11.36 14.55
N ARG A 157 -21.17 12.12 13.48
CA ARG A 157 -22.55 12.26 12.98
C ARG A 157 -23.14 10.90 12.60
N PHE A 158 -22.39 10.08 11.87
CA PHE A 158 -22.81 8.73 11.51
C PHE A 158 -23.08 7.86 12.74
N LEU A 159 -22.13 7.77 13.67
CA LEU A 159 -22.28 6.96 14.89
C LEU A 159 -23.47 7.43 15.73
N ARG A 160 -23.65 8.75 15.94
CA ARG A 160 -24.80 9.27 16.71
C ARG A 160 -26.14 8.96 16.05
N ASN A 161 -26.23 9.03 14.72
CA ASN A 161 -27.45 8.68 13.99
C ASN A 161 -27.76 7.17 14.00
N LEU A 162 -26.75 6.32 14.20
CA LEU A 162 -26.89 4.86 14.26
C LEU A 162 -27.16 4.35 15.68
N LEU A 163 -26.57 4.99 16.70
CA LEU A 163 -26.66 4.59 18.12
C LEU A 163 -27.82 5.26 18.88
N PHE A 164 -28.16 6.51 18.56
CA PHE A 164 -29.08 7.36 19.35
C PHE A 164 -30.38 7.74 18.63
N SER A 165 -30.63 7.26 17.41
CA SER A 165 -31.80 7.64 16.61
C SER A 165 -32.50 6.41 16.05
N ASP A 166 -33.83 6.41 16.11
CA ASP A 166 -34.67 5.34 15.60
C ASP A 166 -34.75 5.42 14.07
N ASN A 167 -33.87 4.66 13.41
CA ASN A 167 -33.70 4.64 11.96
C ASN A 167 -33.81 3.20 11.45
N LYS A 168 -34.10 3.02 10.15
CA LYS A 168 -34.13 1.67 9.53
C LYS A 168 -32.81 0.90 9.70
N LEU A 169 -31.69 1.61 9.87
CA LEU A 169 -30.36 1.04 10.09
C LEU A 169 -30.04 0.75 11.56
N SER A 170 -30.69 1.38 12.55
CA SER A 170 -30.36 1.15 13.96
C SER A 170 -30.74 -0.27 14.42
N ILE A 171 -31.71 -0.90 13.75
CA ILE A 171 -32.09 -2.31 13.92
C ILE A 171 -30.88 -3.25 13.67
N PHE A 172 -30.08 -2.95 12.65
CA PHE A 172 -28.90 -3.74 12.27
C PHE A 172 -27.61 -3.27 12.97
N ALA A 173 -27.66 -2.23 13.79
CA ALA A 173 -26.45 -1.64 14.37
C ALA A 173 -25.66 -2.65 15.22
N ASN A 174 -26.34 -3.43 16.07
CA ASN A 174 -25.67 -4.44 16.89
C ASN A 174 -24.92 -5.48 16.02
N GLU A 175 -25.57 -5.99 14.98
CA GLU A 175 -24.94 -6.91 14.02
C GLU A 175 -23.74 -6.25 13.31
N ILE A 176 -23.88 -5.00 12.86
CA ILE A 176 -22.82 -4.24 12.18
C ILE A 176 -21.55 -4.06 13.05
N PHE A 177 -21.69 -3.78 14.35
CA PHE A 177 -20.54 -3.51 15.23
C PHE A 177 -19.96 -4.76 15.93
N ILE A 178 -20.76 -5.82 16.10
CA ILE A 178 -20.39 -7.01 16.88
C ILE A 178 -20.09 -8.24 15.98
N THR A 179 -20.34 -8.18 14.66
CA THR A 179 -19.94 -9.25 13.72
C THR A 179 -18.44 -9.58 13.83
N GLU A 180 -18.14 -10.88 13.95
CA GLU A 180 -16.77 -11.38 13.92
C GLU A 180 -16.11 -11.08 12.57
N LYS A 181 -14.99 -10.36 12.60
CA LYS A 181 -14.18 -10.09 11.41
C LYS A 181 -13.49 -11.40 10.96
N PRO A 182 -13.37 -11.65 9.63
CA PRO A 182 -12.53 -12.74 9.14
C PRO A 182 -11.06 -12.44 9.44
N SER A 183 -10.33 -13.42 9.98
CA SER A 183 -8.92 -13.22 10.33
C SER A 183 -8.02 -13.06 9.10
N PRO A 184 -7.04 -12.14 9.13
CA PRO A 184 -6.09 -11.94 8.04
C PRO A 184 -5.27 -13.21 7.80
N THR A 185 -5.40 -13.80 6.62
CA THR A 185 -4.68 -15.02 6.25
C THR A 185 -3.22 -14.68 5.94
N THR A 186 -2.30 -15.15 6.79
CA THR A 186 -0.86 -15.08 6.52
C THR A 186 -0.50 -15.99 5.36
N GLN A 187 -0.43 -15.44 4.14
CA GLN A 187 0.08 -16.14 2.96
C GLN A 187 1.54 -15.73 2.73
N SER A 188 2.40 -16.71 2.43
CA SER A 188 3.78 -16.44 2.02
C SER A 188 3.80 -15.65 0.71
N THR A 189 4.73 -14.70 0.56
CA THR A 189 5.03 -14.09 -0.76
C THR A 189 5.50 -15.12 -1.80
N PHE A 190 5.94 -16.29 -1.33
CA PHE A 190 6.31 -17.47 -2.12
C PHE A 190 5.28 -18.61 -2.05
N LYS A 191 4.03 -18.32 -1.65
CA LYS A 191 2.94 -19.31 -1.71
C LYS A 191 2.77 -19.80 -3.16
N ASP A 192 2.42 -21.07 -3.31
CA ASP A 192 2.20 -21.77 -4.59
C ASP A 192 3.47 -21.88 -5.47
N ARG A 193 4.67 -21.64 -4.91
CA ARG A 193 5.97 -21.79 -5.59
C ARG A 193 6.76 -23.04 -5.23
N GLU A 194 6.14 -23.97 -4.50
CA GLU A 194 6.74 -25.21 -3.99
C GLU A 194 7.31 -26.12 -5.09
N GLN A 195 6.84 -25.96 -6.33
CA GLN A 195 7.39 -26.58 -7.54
C GLN A 195 8.85 -26.19 -7.86
N PHE A 196 9.38 -25.11 -7.27
CA PHE A 196 10.74 -24.63 -7.51
C PHE A 196 11.61 -24.74 -6.26
N GLN A 197 12.85 -25.21 -6.44
CA GLN A 197 13.84 -25.30 -5.38
C GLN A 197 14.07 -23.93 -4.74
N LEU A 198 13.99 -23.87 -3.40
CA LEU A 198 14.24 -22.67 -2.62
C LEU A 198 15.62 -22.06 -2.97
N GLY A 199 15.67 -20.74 -3.15
CA GLY A 199 16.87 -20.02 -3.56
C GLY A 199 17.18 -20.06 -5.07
N SER A 200 16.46 -20.86 -5.88
CA SER A 200 16.63 -20.83 -7.33
C SER A 200 16.02 -19.57 -7.96
N LEU A 201 16.57 -19.13 -9.10
CA LEU A 201 16.00 -18.05 -9.90
C LEU A 201 14.55 -18.33 -10.32
N SER A 202 14.22 -19.62 -10.57
CA SER A 202 12.86 -20.05 -10.89
C SER A 202 11.89 -19.82 -9.74
N HIS A 203 12.30 -20.11 -8.50
CA HIS A 203 11.51 -19.84 -7.30
C HIS A 203 11.29 -18.33 -7.08
N PHE A 204 12.33 -17.51 -7.31
CA PHE A 204 12.21 -16.06 -7.18
C PHE A 204 11.28 -15.43 -8.23
N LEU A 205 11.38 -15.86 -9.49
CA LEU A 205 10.57 -15.34 -10.60
C LEU A 205 9.22 -16.08 -10.81
N ASN A 206 8.94 -17.12 -10.02
CA ASN A 206 7.81 -18.04 -10.18
C ASN A 206 7.62 -18.58 -11.62
N GLN A 207 8.72 -18.86 -12.31
CA GLN A 207 8.71 -19.38 -13.68
C GLN A 207 9.89 -20.32 -13.91
N ARG A 208 9.73 -21.31 -14.80
CA ARG A 208 10.81 -22.25 -15.12
C ARG A 208 11.92 -21.55 -15.93
N CYS A 209 13.01 -21.16 -15.27
CA CYS A 209 14.14 -20.51 -15.92
C CYS A 209 14.94 -21.50 -16.79
N ARG A 210 15.68 -20.98 -17.78
CA ARG A 210 16.61 -21.80 -18.59
C ARG A 210 17.61 -22.50 -17.68
N ARG A 211 17.88 -23.79 -17.96
CA ARG A 211 18.70 -24.71 -17.15
C ARG A 211 18.14 -25.08 -15.77
N TYR A 212 16.92 -24.67 -15.41
CA TYR A 212 16.29 -25.18 -14.20
C TYR A 212 16.04 -26.70 -14.31
N ARG A 213 16.63 -27.45 -13.37
CA ARG A 213 16.44 -28.88 -13.17
C ARG A 213 15.51 -29.05 -11.98
N ASP A 214 14.48 -29.89 -12.12
CA ASP A 214 13.63 -30.24 -10.99
C ASP A 214 14.43 -31.07 -9.99
N LEU A 215 14.03 -31.02 -8.72
CA LEU A 215 14.52 -31.99 -7.75
C LEU A 215 14.09 -33.39 -8.20
N PRO A 216 14.97 -34.41 -8.10
CA PRO A 216 14.55 -35.78 -8.32
C PRO A 216 13.44 -36.14 -7.31
N GLN A 217 12.52 -37.00 -7.73
CA GLN A 217 11.47 -37.51 -6.84
C GLN A 217 12.12 -38.14 -5.59
N PHE A 218 11.51 -37.93 -4.41
CA PHE A 218 12.00 -38.51 -3.17
C PHE A 218 12.17 -40.04 -3.32
N PRO A 219 13.33 -40.60 -2.94
CA PRO A 219 13.57 -42.03 -3.10
C PRO A 219 12.65 -42.84 -2.17
N GLU A 220 11.92 -43.79 -2.74
CA GLU A 220 10.99 -44.65 -1.99
C GLU A 220 11.70 -45.54 -0.96
N THR A 221 12.94 -45.92 -1.25
CA THR A 221 13.84 -46.60 -0.33
C THR A 221 14.80 -45.59 0.29
N ALA A 222 14.89 -45.54 1.62
CA ALA A 222 15.91 -44.75 2.29
C ALA A 222 17.31 -45.16 1.77
N PRO A 223 18.16 -44.20 1.32
CA PRO A 223 19.52 -44.52 0.92
C PRO A 223 20.30 -45.05 2.12
N ASP A 224 21.25 -45.96 1.84
CA ASP A 224 22.05 -46.61 2.88
C ASP A 224 22.76 -45.58 3.77
N SER A 225 22.85 -45.87 5.07
CA SER A 225 23.43 -44.96 6.06
C SER A 225 24.92 -44.70 5.82
N SER A 226 25.60 -45.63 5.14
CA SER A 226 26.96 -45.49 4.63
C SER A 226 27.16 -44.24 3.74
N MET A 227 26.13 -43.80 3.00
CA MET A 227 26.20 -42.61 2.13
C MET A 227 26.34 -41.28 2.90
N ARG A 228 26.24 -41.30 4.24
CA ARG A 228 26.53 -40.16 5.12
C ARG A 228 27.92 -40.24 5.77
N ASN A 229 28.59 -41.38 5.65
CA ASN A 229 29.91 -41.60 6.23
C ASN A 229 30.97 -41.23 5.18
N ILE A 230 31.50 -40.00 5.29
CA ILE A 230 32.55 -39.50 4.41
C ILE A 230 33.86 -40.23 4.78
N SER A 231 34.18 -41.31 4.07
CA SER A 231 35.39 -42.12 4.31
C SER A 231 36.09 -42.57 3.02
N GLN A 232 35.74 -41.96 1.88
CA GLN A 232 36.25 -42.33 0.54
C GLN A 232 36.59 -41.10 -0.32
N MET A 233 37.25 -40.09 0.27
CA MET A 233 37.69 -38.89 -0.48
C MET A 233 39.19 -38.90 -0.85
N GLU A 234 39.98 -39.86 -0.35
CA GLU A 234 41.45 -39.84 -0.50
C GLU A 234 42.00 -40.36 -1.84
N GLU A 235 41.19 -41.03 -2.69
CA GLU A 235 41.71 -41.68 -3.91
C GLU A 235 41.59 -40.84 -5.21
N ILE A 236 41.03 -39.63 -5.16
CA ILE A 236 40.76 -38.81 -6.38
C ILE A 236 41.90 -37.80 -6.69
N SER A 237 42.88 -37.65 -5.81
CA SER A 237 43.93 -36.61 -5.90
C SER A 237 45.08 -36.89 -6.88
N ASN A 238 45.19 -38.11 -7.44
CA ASN A 238 46.41 -38.56 -8.16
C ASN A 238 46.35 -38.52 -9.70
N ASP A 239 45.24 -38.07 -10.33
CA ASP A 239 45.02 -38.25 -11.79
C ASP A 239 44.98 -36.92 -12.59
N MET A 240 45.50 -35.82 -12.03
CA MET A 240 45.59 -34.49 -12.67
C MET A 240 46.99 -33.89 -12.51
N GLN A 241 48.01 -34.58 -13.05
CA GLN A 241 49.39 -34.10 -13.06
C GLN A 241 50.06 -34.26 -14.43
N ASP A 242 49.59 -33.52 -15.44
CA ASP A 242 50.39 -33.18 -16.62
C ASP A 242 49.94 -31.85 -17.29
N SER A 243 50.90 -31.08 -17.83
CA SER A 243 50.77 -29.74 -18.47
C SER A 243 50.16 -28.61 -17.59
N HIS A 244 50.92 -27.67 -17.04
CA HIS A 244 51.69 -26.66 -17.80
C HIS A 244 52.78 -25.96 -16.95
N GLU A 245 53.85 -25.47 -17.59
CA GLU A 245 54.98 -24.81 -16.93
C GLU A 245 54.75 -23.30 -16.67
N THR A 246 55.17 -22.85 -15.47
CA THR A 246 55.71 -21.53 -15.07
C THR A 246 55.15 -20.22 -15.63
N GLU A 247 54.68 -19.35 -14.74
CA GLU A 247 55.37 -18.09 -14.38
C GLU A 247 54.91 -17.63 -12.97
N ASP A 248 55.84 -17.09 -12.17
CA ASP A 248 55.64 -16.78 -10.74
C ASP A 248 54.95 -15.43 -10.50
N ASP A 249 54.09 -15.34 -9.47
CA ASP A 249 53.83 -14.08 -8.75
C ASP A 249 53.41 -14.41 -7.30
N GLU A 250 54.13 -13.87 -6.31
CA GLU A 250 53.94 -14.15 -4.88
C GLU A 250 53.03 -13.09 -4.22
N SER A 251 51.95 -13.52 -3.55
CA SER A 251 51.41 -12.80 -2.39
C SER A 251 50.62 -13.72 -1.47
N GLU A 252 50.92 -13.62 -0.17
CA GLU A 252 50.47 -14.50 0.92
C GLU A 252 48.95 -14.42 1.18
N GLU A 253 48.29 -15.57 1.34
CA GLU A 253 47.00 -15.67 2.06
C GLU A 253 47.20 -16.49 3.35
N GLU A 254 46.74 -15.97 4.49
CA GLU A 254 46.79 -16.67 5.78
C GLU A 254 45.59 -17.63 5.93
N ASP A 255 45.87 -18.92 6.13
CA ASP A 255 44.88 -19.95 6.49
C ASP A 255 44.33 -19.71 7.92
N PHE A 256 43.37 -18.79 8.05
CA PHE A 256 42.75 -18.38 9.32
C PHE A 256 41.71 -19.39 9.88
N TYR A 257 41.95 -20.70 9.78
CA TYR A 257 41.13 -21.70 10.49
C TYR A 257 41.97 -22.88 11.00
N SER A 258 42.76 -22.60 12.05
CA SER A 258 43.30 -23.63 12.95
C SER A 258 42.54 -23.60 14.28
N ASP A 259 41.87 -24.72 14.54
CA ASP A 259 41.60 -25.41 15.81
C ASP A 259 41.51 -24.64 17.15
N ASP A 260 40.47 -24.97 17.92
CA ASP A 260 40.61 -25.48 19.30
C ASP A 260 39.20 -25.75 19.89
N GLU A 261 38.83 -27.03 20.02
CA GLU A 261 37.90 -27.45 21.08
C GLU A 261 38.68 -27.65 22.39
N GLU A 262 38.22 -27.09 23.52
CA GLU A 262 38.18 -27.85 24.78
C GLU A 262 37.22 -27.26 25.83
N LEU A 263 36.23 -28.07 26.21
CA LEU A 263 35.72 -28.31 27.57
C LEU A 263 35.56 -27.13 28.57
N SER A 264 34.31 -26.90 29.00
CA SER A 264 33.94 -27.19 30.40
C SER A 264 32.43 -27.29 30.63
N GLN A 265 32.00 -28.41 31.20
CA GLN A 265 30.69 -28.51 31.85
C GLN A 265 30.75 -27.83 33.21
N LYS A 266 29.74 -27.01 33.53
CA LYS A 266 29.34 -26.73 34.91
C LYS A 266 27.82 -26.62 34.99
N GLU A 267 27.22 -27.54 35.71
CA GLU A 267 25.92 -27.36 36.34
C GLU A 267 26.13 -26.49 37.59
N GLU A 268 25.25 -25.53 37.85
CA GLU A 268 24.98 -25.05 39.21
C GLU A 268 23.46 -24.92 39.37
N GLU A 269 22.91 -25.69 40.31
CA GLU A 269 21.62 -25.41 40.94
C GLU A 269 21.81 -24.28 41.96
N SER A 270 20.79 -23.46 42.18
CA SER A 270 20.70 -22.67 43.42
C SER A 270 19.23 -22.43 43.79
N ASP A 271 18.95 -22.67 45.07
CA ASP A 271 17.62 -22.81 45.67
C ASP A 271 16.76 -21.54 45.76
N GLU A 272 15.54 -21.79 46.24
CA GLU A 272 14.49 -20.89 46.69
C GLU A 272 14.94 -19.93 47.81
N GLU A 273 14.41 -18.70 47.83
CA GLU A 273 14.13 -17.99 49.09
C GLU A 273 12.73 -17.32 49.00
N ASP A 274 11.82 -17.77 49.87
CA ASP A 274 10.55 -17.12 50.18
C ASP A 274 10.77 -15.93 51.12
N GLU A 275 10.05 -14.83 50.93
CA GLU A 275 9.71 -13.89 52.02
C GLU A 275 8.21 -13.52 51.95
N ASP A 276 7.43 -14.16 52.84
CA ASP A 276 6.08 -13.72 53.23
C ASP A 276 6.15 -12.51 54.18
N GLU A 277 5.30 -11.49 53.97
CA GLU A 277 4.69 -10.77 55.10
C GLU A 277 3.20 -10.47 54.84
N SER A 278 2.35 -11.21 55.55
CA SER A 278 1.02 -10.79 56.05
C SER A 278 1.13 -9.49 56.88
N ASN A 279 0.12 -8.65 57.14
CA ASN A 279 -1.33 -8.83 57.28
C ASN A 279 -2.04 -7.46 56.96
N GLU A 280 -3.30 -7.11 57.28
CA GLU A 280 -4.36 -7.65 58.14
C GLU A 280 -5.76 -7.21 57.61
N GLU A 281 -6.76 -8.07 57.81
CA GLU A 281 -8.22 -7.94 58.15
C GLU A 281 -8.94 -6.55 58.13
N GLU A 282 -10.28 -6.43 58.02
CA GLU A 282 -11.42 -7.22 58.57
C GLU A 282 -12.71 -7.14 57.71
N ASN A 283 -13.51 -8.23 57.73
CA ASN A 283 -14.98 -8.37 57.91
C ASN A 283 -16.01 -7.43 57.17
N GLU A 284 -17.29 -7.76 56.88
CA GLU A 284 -18.25 -8.78 57.36
C GLU A 284 -19.14 -9.38 56.21
N THR A 285 -19.86 -10.45 56.57
CA THR A 285 -21.01 -11.19 55.97
C THR A 285 -22.00 -10.41 55.06
N GLU A 286 -22.73 -11.04 54.12
CA GLU A 286 -23.87 -11.96 54.35
C GLU A 286 -24.20 -12.88 53.15
N ASP A 287 -24.75 -14.07 53.46
CA ASP A 287 -25.36 -15.02 52.52
C ASP A 287 -26.75 -14.53 52.04
N GLU A 288 -27.16 -14.87 50.82
CA GLU A 288 -28.54 -15.32 50.59
C GLU A 288 -28.69 -16.29 49.40
N ASP A 289 -29.78 -17.06 49.43
CA ASP A 289 -29.84 -18.42 48.90
C ASP A 289 -30.60 -18.54 47.57
N LYS A 290 -30.27 -19.58 46.78
CA LYS A 290 -31.10 -20.30 45.79
C LYS A 290 -32.29 -19.57 45.10
N GLU A 291 -32.37 -19.71 43.77
CA GLU A 291 -33.38 -20.63 43.22
C GLU A 291 -32.99 -21.28 41.89
N LYS A 292 -33.55 -22.46 41.63
CA LYS A 292 -33.38 -23.25 40.40
C LYS A 292 -34.63 -23.11 39.54
N ASN A 293 -34.49 -23.24 38.22
CA ASN A 293 -35.53 -23.95 37.48
C ASN A 293 -34.96 -24.83 36.36
N LYS A 294 -35.65 -25.94 36.09
CA LYS A 294 -35.28 -27.00 35.13
C LYS A 294 -36.33 -27.10 34.02
N GLY A 295 -35.94 -27.71 32.90
CA GLY A 295 -36.84 -28.21 31.86
C GLY A 295 -36.66 -27.47 30.52
N ASP A 296 -36.58 -28.14 29.37
CA ASP A 296 -36.59 -29.60 29.15
C ASP A 296 -35.87 -29.96 27.84
N GLU A 297 -35.40 -31.20 27.73
CA GLU A 297 -34.75 -31.73 26.53
C GLU A 297 -35.78 -32.30 25.54
N SER A 298 -35.50 -32.25 24.23
CA SER A 298 -36.11 -33.17 23.26
C SER A 298 -35.19 -33.41 22.06
N GLU A 299 -35.24 -34.65 21.56
CA GLU A 299 -34.14 -35.28 20.81
C GLU A 299 -34.14 -35.03 19.29
N GLU A 300 -33.04 -35.49 18.70
CA GLU A 300 -32.59 -35.46 17.31
C GLU A 300 -33.64 -35.78 16.22
N ASN A 301 -33.39 -35.23 15.02
CA ASN A 301 -33.40 -36.02 13.79
C ASN A 301 -32.44 -35.40 12.77
N GLY A 302 -31.42 -36.14 12.32
CA GLY A 302 -30.35 -35.64 11.46
C GLY A 302 -30.64 -35.77 9.95
N VAL A 303 -30.28 -34.74 9.18
CA VAL A 303 -30.08 -34.80 7.73
C VAL A 303 -28.86 -33.96 7.34
N LEU A 304 -27.91 -34.54 6.62
CA LEU A 304 -26.83 -33.78 5.98
C LEU A 304 -27.33 -33.11 4.69
N THR A 305 -27.21 -31.79 4.61
CA THR A 305 -27.04 -31.09 3.31
C THR A 305 -26.08 -29.91 3.45
N THR A 306 -25.13 -29.86 2.53
CA THR A 306 -24.08 -28.84 2.33
C THR A 306 -24.51 -27.40 2.53
N SER A 307 -23.76 -26.65 3.35
CA SER A 307 -23.91 -25.20 3.52
C SER A 307 -23.10 -24.41 2.49
N GLU A 308 -23.78 -23.56 1.72
CA GLU A 308 -23.16 -22.47 0.96
C GLU A 308 -22.51 -21.43 1.91
N PRO A 309 -21.42 -20.74 1.52
CA PRO A 309 -20.83 -19.68 2.32
C PRO A 309 -21.73 -18.44 2.31
N LYS A 310 -22.36 -18.14 3.45
CA LYS A 310 -23.10 -16.88 3.64
C LYS A 310 -22.13 -15.70 3.60
N THR A 311 -22.40 -14.73 2.72
CA THR A 311 -21.67 -13.47 2.65
C THR A 311 -21.90 -12.63 3.91
N SER A 312 -20.89 -12.48 4.76
CA SER A 312 -20.96 -11.55 5.91
C SER A 312 -20.77 -10.10 5.46
N GLY A 313 -21.73 -9.24 5.82
CA GLY A 313 -21.74 -7.82 5.47
C GLY A 313 -20.77 -7.01 6.33
N ASN A 314 -19.49 -6.99 5.96
CA ASN A 314 -18.42 -6.33 6.71
C ASN A 314 -18.44 -4.80 6.58
N LEU A 315 -19.46 -4.14 7.14
CA LEU A 315 -19.54 -2.68 7.20
C LEU A 315 -18.61 -2.07 8.26
N ASP A 316 -18.11 -2.87 9.23
CA ASP A 316 -17.11 -2.43 10.23
C ASP A 316 -15.74 -2.10 9.60
N LEU A 317 -15.49 -2.52 8.36
CA LEU A 317 -14.37 -2.01 7.56
C LEU A 317 -14.44 -0.48 7.39
N LEU A 318 -15.64 0.13 7.34
CA LEU A 318 -15.76 1.60 7.26
C LEU A 318 -15.22 2.34 8.51
N LEU A 319 -14.93 1.65 9.62
CA LEU A 319 -14.36 2.24 10.84
C LEU A 319 -12.85 2.00 10.98
N ASP A 320 -12.32 0.98 10.30
CA ASP A 320 -10.89 0.70 10.18
C ASP A 320 -10.30 1.18 8.83
N LEU A 321 -11.11 1.76 7.94
CA LEU A 321 -10.64 2.48 6.75
C LEU A 321 -9.83 3.72 7.16
N ASN A 322 -8.51 3.59 7.12
CA ASN A 322 -7.64 4.72 6.83
C ASN A 322 -8.04 5.23 5.43
N PHE A 323 -8.61 6.43 5.33
CA PHE A 323 -8.98 7.03 4.03
C PHE A 323 -7.77 7.54 3.23
N GLU A 324 -6.57 7.44 3.82
CA GLU A 324 -5.36 7.24 3.03
C GLU A 324 -5.47 5.92 2.27
N LEU A 325 -6.00 6.03 1.04
CA LEU A 325 -5.91 5.04 -0.01
C LEU A 325 -4.43 4.67 -0.18
N THR A 326 -3.98 3.67 0.55
CA THR A 326 -2.72 3.00 0.29
C THR A 326 -2.84 2.46 -1.13
N PRO A 327 -2.03 2.95 -2.09
CA PRO A 327 -2.16 2.53 -3.47
C PRO A 327 -1.95 1.02 -3.49
N ILE A 328 -2.96 0.29 -3.94
CA ILE A 328 -2.90 -1.17 -3.96
C ILE A 328 -1.77 -1.51 -4.94
N LEU A 329 -0.65 -1.99 -4.39
CA LEU A 329 0.39 -2.73 -5.11
C LEU A 329 -0.20 -4.09 -5.53
N ALA A 330 -1.24 -4.04 -6.34
CA ALA A 330 -1.53 -5.08 -7.29
C ALA A 330 -0.30 -5.15 -8.21
N ASN A 331 0.13 -6.35 -8.59
CA ASN A 331 1.24 -6.56 -9.52
C ASN A 331 0.81 -6.18 -10.96
N ASN A 332 0.42 -4.92 -11.12
CA ASN A 332 0.02 -4.27 -12.34
C ASN A 332 1.31 -3.92 -13.09
N TYR A 333 1.81 -4.88 -13.87
CA TYR A 333 2.94 -4.63 -14.75
C TYR A 333 2.57 -3.51 -15.73
N ALA A 334 3.32 -2.42 -15.65
CA ALA A 334 3.25 -1.33 -16.62
C ALA A 334 3.59 -1.88 -18.01
N VAL A 335 2.80 -1.49 -19.00
CA VAL A 335 2.92 -1.96 -20.39
C VAL A 335 3.56 -0.87 -21.24
N GLU A 336 4.15 -1.22 -22.37
CA GLU A 336 4.59 -0.22 -23.35
C GLU A 336 3.38 0.50 -23.99
N PRO A 337 3.51 1.79 -24.34
CA PRO A 337 2.42 2.59 -24.92
C PRO A 337 1.97 2.04 -26.30
N LYS A 338 0.68 1.74 -26.44
CA LYS A 338 0.11 1.15 -27.68
C LYS A 338 0.06 2.10 -28.89
N SER A 339 0.23 3.41 -28.70
CA SER A 339 0.26 4.40 -29.78
C SER A 339 1.24 5.52 -29.46
N VAL A 340 2.17 5.77 -30.38
CA VAL A 340 3.23 6.77 -30.28
C VAL A 340 3.24 7.63 -31.54
N LYS A 341 2.24 8.51 -31.67
CA LYS A 341 2.15 9.55 -32.72
C LYS A 341 1.65 10.87 -32.12
N THR A 342 2.43 11.44 -31.22
CA THR A 342 2.23 12.80 -30.71
C THR A 342 2.94 13.80 -31.65
N PRO A 343 2.20 14.65 -32.38
CA PRO A 343 2.82 15.70 -33.18
C PRO A 343 3.47 16.75 -32.26
N PHE A 344 4.58 17.33 -32.70
CA PHE A 344 5.19 18.46 -31.99
C PHE A 344 4.22 19.65 -31.96
N MET A 345 3.88 20.09 -30.74
CA MET A 345 3.00 21.24 -30.49
C MET A 345 3.86 22.52 -30.38
N PRO A 346 3.52 23.61 -31.08
CA PRO A 346 4.28 24.85 -31.00
C PRO A 346 4.11 25.47 -29.61
N LEU A 347 5.22 25.60 -28.88
CA LEU A 347 5.27 26.20 -27.55
C LEU A 347 5.61 27.70 -27.63
N MET A 348 6.50 28.08 -28.54
CA MET A 348 6.85 29.47 -28.80
C MET A 348 7.21 29.69 -30.28
N ASN A 349 6.52 30.64 -30.90
CA ASN A 349 6.80 31.07 -32.27
C ASN A 349 7.99 32.02 -32.33
N HIS A 350 8.77 31.93 -33.41
CA HIS A 350 9.98 32.74 -33.69
C HIS A 350 9.79 34.27 -33.61
N ALA A 351 8.54 34.77 -33.66
CA ALA A 351 8.21 36.19 -33.57
C ALA A 351 8.09 36.73 -32.12
N VAL A 352 8.01 35.85 -31.12
CA VAL A 352 7.85 36.23 -29.70
C VAL A 352 9.20 36.46 -29.01
N TRP A 353 10.27 35.81 -29.50
CA TRP A 353 11.61 35.92 -28.94
C TRP A 353 12.55 36.56 -29.97
N SER A 354 13.31 37.58 -29.55
CA SER A 354 14.18 38.41 -30.39
C SER A 354 15.35 37.67 -31.05
N THR A 355 15.56 36.39 -30.71
CA THR A 355 16.58 35.50 -31.27
C THR A 355 16.08 34.64 -32.43
N GLY A 356 14.80 34.71 -32.81
CA GLY A 356 14.24 34.00 -33.96
C GLY A 356 14.23 32.46 -33.86
N ILE A 357 14.41 31.90 -32.65
CA ILE A 357 14.32 30.47 -32.39
C ILE A 357 12.86 30.09 -32.13
N GLY A 358 12.34 29.13 -32.90
CA GLY A 358 11.09 28.44 -32.60
C GLY A 358 11.31 27.30 -31.60
N ILE A 359 10.35 27.09 -30.70
CA ILE A 359 10.39 25.99 -29.73
C ILE A 359 9.07 25.22 -29.81
N ASP A 360 9.17 23.92 -30.08
CA ASP A 360 8.03 23.00 -30.05
C ASP A 360 8.25 21.93 -28.97
N ILE A 361 7.16 21.37 -28.44
CA ILE A 361 7.20 20.27 -27.46
C ILE A 361 6.45 19.03 -27.93
N CYS A 362 6.88 17.86 -27.46
CA CYS A 362 6.24 16.57 -27.69
C CYS A 362 6.35 15.69 -26.44
N PHE A 363 5.30 14.93 -26.14
CA PHE A 363 5.28 13.91 -25.10
C PHE A 363 5.44 12.53 -25.76
N PRO A 364 6.60 11.85 -25.61
CA PRO A 364 6.85 10.59 -26.31
C PRO A 364 6.33 9.35 -25.56
N ARG A 365 5.74 9.53 -24.36
CA ARG A 365 5.26 8.45 -23.45
C ARG A 365 6.33 7.43 -23.06
N GLU A 366 7.58 7.87 -23.02
CA GLU A 366 8.70 7.09 -22.50
C GLU A 366 8.74 7.16 -20.97
N THR A 367 9.03 6.04 -20.33
CA THR A 367 9.28 5.98 -18.88
C THR A 367 10.67 6.51 -18.55
N SER A 368 10.81 7.22 -17.43
CA SER A 368 12.10 7.66 -16.91
C SER A 368 12.80 6.51 -16.18
N LEU A 369 14.09 6.32 -16.44
CA LEU A 369 14.94 5.38 -15.70
C LEU A 369 15.22 5.83 -14.26
N MET A 370 14.94 7.10 -13.92
CA MET A 370 15.29 7.69 -12.61
C MET A 370 14.09 7.85 -11.67
N SER A 371 12.87 8.07 -12.20
CA SER A 371 11.64 8.07 -11.41
C SER A 371 10.43 7.73 -12.28
N SER A 372 9.66 6.71 -11.88
CA SER A 372 8.40 6.37 -12.53
C SER A 372 7.27 7.39 -12.30
N SER A 373 7.51 8.48 -11.55
CA SER A 373 6.56 9.59 -11.36
C SER A 373 6.60 10.64 -12.48
N MET A 374 7.68 10.69 -13.26
CA MET A 374 7.93 11.80 -14.18
C MET A 374 7.44 11.53 -15.59
N CYS A 375 6.82 12.54 -16.20
CA CYS A 375 6.45 12.52 -17.62
C CYS A 375 7.65 12.98 -18.48
N ALA A 376 7.95 12.24 -19.56
CA ALA A 376 8.98 12.63 -20.53
C ALA A 376 8.51 13.80 -21.41
N VAL A 377 9.37 14.79 -21.62
CA VAL A 377 9.11 15.94 -22.49
C VAL A 377 10.28 16.14 -23.46
N LEU A 378 9.98 16.16 -24.75
CA LEU A 378 10.91 16.49 -25.82
C LEU A 378 10.73 17.93 -26.24
N PHE A 379 11.81 18.71 -26.22
CA PHE A 379 11.89 20.06 -26.76
C PHE A 379 12.59 20.01 -28.12
N ARG A 380 11.96 20.57 -29.16
CA ARG A 380 12.58 20.82 -30.45
C ARG A 380 12.87 22.32 -30.58
N PHE A 381 14.14 22.68 -30.58
CA PHE A 381 14.60 24.04 -30.86
C PHE A 381 14.94 24.14 -32.34
N THR A 382 14.35 25.09 -33.05
CA THR A 382 14.58 25.29 -34.49
C THR A 382 15.05 26.73 -34.73
N ASN A 383 16.21 26.90 -35.37
CA ASN A 383 16.70 28.23 -35.73
C ASN A 383 16.10 28.68 -37.07
N SER A 384 15.21 29.67 -37.04
CA SER A 384 14.58 30.23 -38.24
C SER A 384 15.30 31.48 -38.80
N LEU A 385 16.46 31.87 -38.24
CA LEU A 385 17.26 32.98 -38.73
C LEU A 385 18.30 32.54 -39.77
N GLU A 386 18.74 33.48 -40.60
CA GLU A 386 19.86 33.32 -41.55
C GLU A 386 21.24 33.36 -40.87
N THR A 387 21.30 33.60 -39.55
CA THR A 387 22.52 33.66 -38.73
C THR A 387 22.59 32.51 -37.73
N LYS A 388 23.81 32.19 -37.26
CA LYS A 388 24.00 31.21 -36.18
C LYS A 388 23.42 31.74 -34.87
N SER A 389 22.76 30.88 -34.10
CA SER A 389 22.22 31.26 -32.78
C SER A 389 23.32 31.35 -31.71
N SER A 390 23.05 32.13 -30.66
CA SER A 390 23.78 32.05 -29.38
C SER A 390 23.55 30.69 -28.70
N GLU A 391 24.32 30.38 -27.65
CA GLU A 391 24.05 29.22 -26.80
C GLU A 391 22.78 29.45 -25.97
N ILE A 392 21.92 28.43 -25.88
CA ILE A 392 20.62 28.49 -25.21
C ILE A 392 20.66 27.59 -23.97
N THR A 393 20.25 28.15 -22.83
CA THR A 393 20.04 27.40 -21.59
C THR A 393 18.58 27.53 -21.18
N ALA A 394 17.91 26.39 -21.00
CA ALA A 394 16.55 26.32 -20.47
C ALA A 394 16.55 25.59 -19.11
N SER A 395 15.97 26.22 -18.10
CA SER A 395 15.91 25.72 -16.73
C SER A 395 14.56 26.01 -16.09
N GLN A 396 14.04 25.09 -15.29
CA GLN A 396 12.79 25.31 -14.56
C GLN A 396 12.95 26.47 -13.56
N LYS A 397 11.92 27.31 -13.47
CA LYS A 397 11.77 28.32 -12.43
C LYS A 397 11.23 27.66 -11.18
N ILE A 398 12.12 27.45 -10.20
CA ILE A 398 11.76 26.75 -8.96
C ILE A 398 10.64 27.52 -8.24
N LYS A 399 9.46 26.90 -8.23
CA LYS A 399 8.36 27.13 -7.29
C LYS A 399 8.17 25.81 -6.55
N ASP A 400 7.91 25.85 -5.25
CA ASP A 400 7.85 24.68 -4.38
C ASP A 400 7.07 23.51 -4.98
N GLN A 401 7.58 22.28 -4.75
CA GLN A 401 6.94 20.97 -5.03
C GLN A 401 6.95 20.43 -6.48
N MET A 402 7.75 20.97 -7.42
CA MET A 402 8.05 20.26 -8.68
C MET A 402 9.52 19.89 -8.75
N SER A 403 9.81 18.64 -9.13
CA SER A 403 11.17 18.18 -9.44
C SER A 403 11.36 18.03 -10.95
N THR A 404 12.49 18.55 -11.44
CA THR A 404 13.04 18.26 -12.76
C THR A 404 14.49 17.85 -12.59
N ASN A 405 14.92 16.80 -13.28
CA ASN A 405 16.28 16.27 -13.10
C ASN A 405 17.35 17.06 -13.88
N ASP A 406 16.98 17.76 -14.96
CA ASP A 406 17.97 18.29 -15.93
C ASP A 406 17.73 19.75 -16.37
N GLN A 407 18.82 20.52 -16.39
CA GLN A 407 18.93 21.78 -17.13
C GLN A 407 19.28 21.49 -18.60
N ILE A 408 18.45 21.95 -19.53
CA ILE A 408 18.68 21.76 -20.96
C ILE A 408 19.69 22.81 -21.46
N LYS A 409 20.82 22.36 -22.00
CA LYS A 409 21.78 23.19 -22.74
C LYS A 409 21.80 22.81 -24.22
N VAL A 410 21.72 23.83 -25.07
CA VAL A 410 21.72 23.72 -26.54
C VAL A 410 22.82 24.64 -27.08
N GLY A 411 23.81 24.04 -27.74
CA GLY A 411 24.88 24.75 -28.42
C GLY A 411 24.39 25.59 -29.60
N LYS A 412 25.31 26.31 -30.23
CA LYS A 412 25.04 27.26 -31.33
C LYS A 412 24.47 26.54 -32.56
N LEU A 413 23.22 26.85 -32.92
CA LEU A 413 22.51 26.23 -34.04
C LEU A 413 22.76 26.97 -35.35
N SER A 414 22.94 26.22 -36.43
CA SER A 414 23.05 26.75 -37.80
C SER A 414 21.69 27.23 -38.33
N PRO A 415 21.65 28.09 -39.36
CA PRO A 415 20.40 28.48 -40.03
C PRO A 415 19.60 27.26 -40.51
N GLY A 416 18.32 27.16 -40.12
CA GLY A 416 17.44 26.04 -40.46
C GLY A 416 17.72 24.73 -39.69
N GLU A 417 18.70 24.71 -38.79
CA GLU A 417 18.99 23.53 -37.97
C GLU A 417 17.95 23.37 -36.86
N SER A 418 17.54 22.13 -36.60
CA SER A 418 16.70 21.79 -35.45
C SER A 418 17.35 20.71 -34.59
N ILE A 419 17.31 20.89 -33.27
CA ILE A 419 17.84 19.96 -32.29
C ILE A 419 16.74 19.54 -31.33
N ILE A 420 16.73 18.25 -30.97
CA ILE A 420 15.80 17.71 -29.98
C ILE A 420 16.56 17.46 -28.67
N LYS A 421 15.99 17.91 -27.55
CA LYS A 421 16.47 17.66 -26.19
C LYS A 421 15.35 17.05 -25.36
N LYS A 422 15.70 16.10 -24.49
CA LYS A 422 14.78 15.40 -23.59
C LYS A 422 14.96 15.90 -22.16
N THR A 423 13.87 15.99 -21.42
CA THR A 423 13.86 16.19 -19.97
C THR A 423 12.66 15.45 -19.37
N TYR A 424 12.59 15.41 -18.05
CA TYR A 424 11.56 14.73 -17.29
C TYR A 424 10.96 15.71 -16.27
N ILE A 425 9.62 15.80 -16.24
CA ILE A 425 8.89 16.75 -15.38
C ILE A 425 7.84 15.97 -14.58
N ASP A 426 7.85 16.13 -13.26
CA ASP A 426 6.77 15.66 -12.39
C ASP A 426 5.65 16.71 -12.33
N PHE A 427 4.45 16.32 -12.80
CA PHE A 427 3.25 17.17 -12.79
C PHE A 427 2.29 16.86 -11.62
N GLY A 428 2.62 15.88 -10.76
CA GLY A 428 1.88 15.58 -9.53
C GLY A 428 0.44 15.12 -9.75
N ASP A 429 0.16 14.41 -10.86
CA ASP A 429 -1.16 13.91 -11.28
C ASP A 429 -2.25 15.00 -11.29
N SER A 430 -1.91 16.19 -11.79
CA SER A 430 -2.78 17.36 -11.68
C SER A 430 -2.57 18.32 -12.84
N LYS A 431 -3.46 19.32 -12.96
CA LYS A 431 -3.33 20.41 -13.93
C LYS A 431 -2.33 21.47 -13.45
N ARG A 432 -1.14 21.02 -13.03
CA ARG A 432 0.00 21.85 -12.67
C ARG A 432 0.74 22.29 -13.93
N ALA A 433 1.24 23.51 -13.93
CA ALA A 433 1.97 24.09 -15.04
C ALA A 433 3.43 24.35 -14.64
N SER A 434 4.38 23.85 -15.42
CA SER A 434 5.81 23.99 -15.18
C SER A 434 6.32 25.26 -15.86
N GLU A 435 6.81 26.23 -15.09
CA GLU A 435 7.44 27.46 -15.61
C GLU A 435 8.91 27.22 -15.92
N TRP A 436 9.34 27.52 -17.15
CA TRP A 436 10.71 27.39 -17.64
C TRP A 436 11.26 28.75 -18.04
N VAL A 437 12.46 29.09 -17.56
CA VAL A 437 13.21 30.26 -18.02
C VAL A 437 14.19 29.82 -19.08
N ILE A 438 14.08 30.43 -20.26
CA ILE A 438 14.93 30.18 -21.42
C ILE A 438 15.79 31.43 -21.62
N LYS A 439 17.11 31.24 -21.54
CA LYS A 439 18.11 32.30 -21.67
C LYS A 439 18.97 32.00 -22.89
N ALA A 440 19.24 33.01 -23.70
CA ALA A 440 20.31 32.97 -24.70
C ALA A 440 21.42 33.92 -24.26
N GLU A 441 22.67 33.50 -24.46
CA GLU A 441 23.90 34.14 -23.94
C GLU A 441 23.92 35.69 -24.14
N ASP A 442 23.39 36.17 -25.27
CA ASP A 442 23.48 37.57 -25.70
C ASP A 442 22.16 38.38 -25.56
N THR A 443 21.05 37.80 -25.06
CA THR A 443 19.71 38.43 -25.15
C THR A 443 18.78 38.16 -23.96
N SER A 444 17.65 38.88 -23.92
CA SER A 444 16.64 38.83 -22.87
C SER A 444 16.09 37.43 -22.59
N GLU A 445 15.97 37.11 -21.30
CA GLU A 445 15.33 35.89 -20.79
C GLU A 445 13.83 35.87 -21.12
N VAL A 446 13.32 34.71 -21.54
CA VAL A 446 11.89 34.47 -21.75
C VAL A 446 11.41 33.39 -20.80
N THR A 447 10.26 33.61 -20.14
CA THR A 447 9.59 32.58 -19.35
C THR A 447 8.49 31.94 -20.19
N VAL A 448 8.45 30.61 -20.19
CA VAL A 448 7.49 29.80 -20.95
C VAL A 448 6.83 28.81 -19.99
N THR A 449 5.54 28.52 -20.20
CA THR A 449 4.75 27.66 -19.31
C THR A 449 4.35 26.39 -20.04
N ILE A 450 4.55 25.23 -19.40
CA ILE A 450 4.30 23.90 -19.97
C ILE A 450 3.24 23.19 -19.14
N GLU A 451 2.16 22.75 -19.78
CA GLU A 451 1.10 21.92 -19.19
C GLU A 451 1.06 20.56 -19.90
N ALA A 452 1.08 19.45 -19.15
CA ALA A 452 0.88 18.11 -19.71
C ALA A 452 -0.62 17.75 -19.73
N PRO A 453 -1.18 17.31 -20.87
CA PRO A 453 -2.53 16.75 -20.94
C PRO A 453 -2.70 15.57 -19.97
N MET A 454 -3.91 15.37 -19.42
CA MET A 454 -4.12 14.32 -18.40
C MET A 454 -3.78 12.92 -18.91
N GLY A 455 -4.02 12.66 -20.21
CA GLY A 455 -3.71 11.39 -20.86
C GLY A 455 -2.22 11.10 -21.06
N GLU A 456 -1.33 12.09 -20.84
CA GLU A 456 0.13 11.93 -20.81
C GLU A 456 0.66 11.77 -19.37
N GLN A 457 -0.18 12.01 -18.35
CA GLN A 457 0.13 11.82 -16.92
C GLN A 457 -0.31 10.43 -16.39
N ILE A 458 -0.60 9.50 -17.29
CA ILE A 458 -1.01 8.12 -16.99
C ILE A 458 -0.13 7.12 -17.76
N GLU A 459 -0.03 5.90 -17.27
CA GLU A 459 0.66 4.77 -17.90
C GLU A 459 -0.25 3.54 -17.99
N PRO A 460 -0.16 2.71 -19.05
CA PRO A 460 -1.01 1.56 -19.25
C PRO A 460 -0.61 0.41 -18.31
N ILE A 461 -1.61 -0.30 -17.77
CA ILE A 461 -1.42 -1.44 -16.87
C ILE A 461 -2.11 -2.68 -17.41
N THR A 462 -1.57 -3.87 -17.13
CA THR A 462 -2.29 -5.13 -17.43
C THR A 462 -3.34 -5.41 -16.36
N MET A 463 -4.56 -5.76 -16.76
CA MET A 463 -5.68 -6.07 -15.86
C MET A 463 -6.63 -7.09 -16.52
N THR A 464 -7.29 -7.92 -15.71
CA THR A 464 -8.37 -8.84 -16.14
C THR A 464 -9.75 -8.18 -16.07
N GLU A 465 -10.73 -8.72 -16.79
CA GLU A 465 -12.11 -8.18 -16.76
C GLU A 465 -12.76 -8.26 -15.37
N GLU A 466 -12.50 -9.32 -14.60
CA GLU A 466 -12.97 -9.43 -13.21
C GLU A 466 -12.39 -8.31 -12.32
N GLN A 467 -11.10 -8.00 -12.45
CA GLN A 467 -10.45 -6.91 -11.73
C GLN A 467 -11.01 -5.54 -12.16
N PHE A 468 -11.30 -5.37 -13.45
CA PHE A 468 -11.88 -4.15 -14.00
C PHE A 468 -13.29 -3.89 -13.45
N ILE A 469 -14.16 -4.91 -13.43
CA ILE A 469 -15.53 -4.82 -12.88
C ILE A 469 -15.49 -4.49 -11.39
N ASN A 470 -14.64 -5.19 -10.61
CA ASN A 470 -14.46 -4.89 -9.18
C ASN A 470 -13.92 -3.47 -8.95
N GLY A 471 -13.03 -3.00 -9.83
CA GLY A 471 -12.51 -1.63 -9.81
C GLY A 471 -13.58 -0.57 -10.07
N ILE A 472 -14.47 -0.78 -11.05
CA ILE A 472 -15.60 0.11 -11.32
C ILE A 472 -16.56 0.18 -10.13
N LEU A 473 -16.93 -0.96 -9.54
CA LEU A 473 -17.80 -1.00 -8.36
C LEU A 473 -17.22 -0.18 -7.19
N ARG A 474 -15.90 -0.29 -6.96
CA ARG A 474 -15.14 0.47 -5.96
C ARG A 474 -15.04 1.97 -6.25
N LEU A 475 -14.97 2.36 -7.53
CA LEU A 475 -14.78 3.74 -7.98
C LEU A 475 -16.08 4.41 -8.49
N SER A 476 -17.23 3.92 -8.02
CA SER A 476 -18.55 4.46 -8.36
C SER A 476 -18.86 5.79 -7.64
N GLY A 477 -19.89 6.51 -8.10
CA GLY A 477 -20.36 7.74 -7.46
C GLY A 477 -19.50 8.96 -7.77
N MET A 478 -18.86 9.58 -6.76
CA MET A 478 -18.08 10.81 -6.95
C MET A 478 -16.80 10.62 -7.79
N ASN A 479 -16.35 9.38 -7.94
CA ASN A 479 -15.15 9.01 -8.69
C ASN A 479 -15.47 8.58 -10.14
N GLU A 480 -16.75 8.59 -10.54
CA GLU A 480 -17.21 8.29 -11.89
C GLU A 480 -17.47 9.60 -12.68
N HIS A 481 -16.94 9.67 -13.90
CA HIS A 481 -17.13 10.78 -14.83
C HIS A 481 -17.64 10.30 -16.19
N CYS A 482 -18.93 10.50 -16.44
CA CYS A 482 -19.58 10.20 -17.72
C CYS A 482 -19.52 11.40 -18.69
N GLY A 483 -19.15 11.15 -19.94
CA GLY A 483 -19.09 12.13 -21.02
C GLY A 483 -19.81 11.64 -22.28
N ASN A 484 -20.62 12.49 -22.90
CA ASN A 484 -21.38 12.14 -24.12
C ASN A 484 -20.52 12.30 -25.38
N LEU A 485 -20.34 11.22 -26.13
CA LEU A 485 -19.61 11.18 -27.40
C LEU A 485 -20.55 11.53 -28.57
N LYS A 486 -20.14 12.43 -29.47
CA LYS A 486 -20.94 12.74 -30.68
C LYS A 486 -20.83 11.68 -31.78
N GLN A 487 -19.72 10.96 -31.82
CA GLN A 487 -19.48 9.81 -32.70
C GLN A 487 -18.77 8.72 -31.87
N PRO A 488 -18.95 7.43 -32.21
CA PRO A 488 -18.18 6.37 -31.58
C PRO A 488 -16.68 6.54 -31.88
N LEU A 489 -15.88 6.48 -30.82
CA LEU A 489 -14.42 6.49 -30.91
C LEU A 489 -13.93 5.05 -31.14
N ARG A 490 -12.86 4.90 -31.91
CA ARG A 490 -12.14 3.62 -32.05
C ARG A 490 -11.05 3.51 -30.97
N PRO A 491 -10.62 2.29 -30.58
CA PRO A 491 -9.52 2.09 -29.62
C PRO A 491 -8.24 2.88 -30.00
N GLU A 492 -7.88 2.92 -31.28
CA GLU A 492 -6.76 3.71 -31.82
C GLU A 492 -6.86 5.22 -31.53
N GLU A 493 -8.09 5.75 -31.56
CA GLU A 493 -8.40 7.16 -31.35
C GLU A 493 -8.35 7.49 -29.84
N LEU A 494 -8.76 6.56 -28.98
CA LEU A 494 -8.57 6.65 -27.53
C LEU A 494 -7.08 6.59 -27.17
N TYR A 495 -6.31 5.68 -27.75
CA TYR A 495 -4.86 5.61 -27.55
C TYR A 495 -4.12 6.86 -28.03
N ALA A 496 -4.69 7.69 -28.91
CA ALA A 496 -4.10 8.98 -29.26
C ALA A 496 -4.24 10.00 -28.12
N VAL A 497 -5.34 9.95 -27.34
CA VAL A 497 -5.65 10.90 -26.25
C VAL A 497 -5.10 10.45 -24.90
N ALA A 498 -5.18 9.16 -24.61
CA ALA A 498 -4.92 8.57 -23.31
C ALA A 498 -3.92 7.42 -23.42
N ASN A 499 -2.84 7.48 -22.63
CA ASN A 499 -1.85 6.42 -22.54
C ASN A 499 -2.37 5.22 -21.70
N CYS A 500 -3.25 4.42 -22.32
CA CYS A 500 -3.94 3.29 -21.71
C CYS A 500 -3.86 2.02 -22.58
N THR A 501 -4.26 0.87 -22.02
CA THR A 501 -4.38 -0.39 -22.77
C THR A 501 -5.77 -1.00 -22.62
N ASN A 502 -6.22 -1.78 -23.60
CA ASN A 502 -7.40 -2.63 -23.45
C ASN A 502 -7.16 -3.69 -22.36
N VAL A 503 -8.20 -3.98 -21.58
CA VAL A 503 -8.29 -5.05 -20.57
C VAL A 503 -8.28 -6.41 -21.27
N THR A 504 -7.70 -7.44 -20.64
CA THR A 504 -7.67 -8.77 -21.23
C THR A 504 -9.08 -9.38 -21.27
N GLY A 505 -9.58 -9.62 -22.48
CA GLY A 505 -10.91 -10.22 -22.73
C GLY A 505 -11.96 -9.26 -23.29
N SER A 506 -11.74 -7.94 -23.25
CA SER A 506 -12.69 -6.93 -23.73
C SER A 506 -12.12 -6.07 -24.86
N GLU A 507 -13.00 -5.52 -25.69
CA GLU A 507 -12.67 -4.51 -26.70
C GLU A 507 -13.01 -3.08 -26.26
N VAL A 508 -13.84 -2.93 -25.21
CA VAL A 508 -14.45 -1.65 -24.76
C VAL A 508 -13.95 -1.16 -23.40
N HIS A 509 -13.20 -1.99 -22.67
CA HIS A 509 -12.73 -1.70 -21.31
C HIS A 509 -11.22 -1.42 -21.31
N PHE A 510 -10.80 -0.23 -20.90
CA PHE A 510 -9.40 0.20 -20.91
C PHE A 510 -8.90 0.56 -19.52
N CYS A 511 -7.64 0.24 -19.23
CA CYS A 511 -7.02 0.46 -17.94
C CYS A 511 -5.66 1.18 -18.05
N ALA A 512 -5.42 2.04 -17.06
CA ALA A 512 -4.18 2.79 -16.84
C ALA A 512 -4.01 3.06 -15.33
N GLN A 513 -2.88 3.63 -14.94
CA GLN A 513 -2.68 4.23 -13.62
C GLN A 513 -1.98 5.59 -13.74
N THR A 514 -2.13 6.47 -12.75
CA THR A 514 -1.47 7.78 -12.73
C THR A 514 0.04 7.65 -12.50
N LEU A 515 0.86 8.53 -13.06
CA LEU A 515 2.32 8.41 -12.95
C LEU A 515 2.81 8.62 -11.52
N SER A 516 2.37 9.69 -10.83
CA SER A 516 2.98 10.14 -9.58
C SER A 516 2.51 9.33 -8.37
N LYS A 517 1.20 9.06 -8.28
CA LYS A 517 0.56 8.37 -7.15
C LYS A 517 0.18 6.91 -7.42
N LYS A 518 0.35 6.41 -8.66
CA LYS A 518 -0.03 5.05 -9.07
C LYS A 518 -1.51 4.71 -8.80
N GLN A 519 -2.39 5.70 -8.91
CA GLN A 519 -3.84 5.51 -8.71
C GLN A 519 -4.49 4.94 -9.97
N GLN A 520 -5.45 4.03 -9.81
CA GLN A 520 -6.10 3.36 -10.95
C GLN A 520 -6.98 4.32 -11.76
N VAL A 521 -6.93 4.18 -13.08
CA VAL A 521 -7.76 4.90 -14.06
C VAL A 521 -8.42 3.87 -14.97
N LEU A 522 -9.75 3.74 -14.88
CA LEU A 522 -10.55 2.77 -15.63
C LEU A 522 -11.46 3.52 -16.59
N ILE A 523 -11.41 3.17 -17.88
CA ILE A 523 -12.17 3.84 -18.94
C ILE A 523 -13.05 2.80 -19.63
N ALA A 524 -14.37 2.93 -19.52
CA ALA A 524 -15.33 2.15 -20.30
C ALA A 524 -15.83 2.99 -21.48
N LEU A 525 -15.71 2.46 -22.69
CA LEU A 525 -16.05 3.14 -23.93
C LEU A 525 -17.33 2.55 -24.56
N GLU A 526 -18.44 3.26 -24.45
CA GLU A 526 -19.71 2.87 -25.06
C GLU A 526 -19.94 3.55 -26.42
N SER A 527 -20.97 3.11 -27.15
CA SER A 527 -21.29 3.63 -28.49
C SER A 527 -21.62 5.13 -28.54
N LYS A 528 -22.02 5.74 -27.41
CA LYS A 528 -22.40 7.16 -27.30
C LYS A 528 -21.90 7.85 -26.03
N GLN A 529 -21.25 7.13 -25.12
CA GLN A 529 -20.80 7.64 -23.83
C GLN A 529 -19.41 7.08 -23.49
N VAL A 530 -18.65 7.81 -22.69
CA VAL A 530 -17.41 7.33 -22.08
C VAL A 530 -17.51 7.51 -20.57
N HIS A 531 -17.14 6.49 -19.81
CA HIS A 531 -17.13 6.52 -18.35
C HIS A 531 -15.68 6.39 -17.88
N VAL A 532 -15.16 7.44 -17.26
CA VAL A 532 -13.82 7.46 -16.66
C VAL A 532 -13.97 7.36 -15.14
N HIS A 533 -13.42 6.30 -14.56
CA HIS A 533 -13.40 6.08 -13.11
C HIS A 533 -11.97 6.29 -12.59
N CYS A 534 -11.80 7.18 -11.61
CA CYS A 534 -10.49 7.50 -11.04
C CYS A 534 -10.64 8.01 -9.60
N GLU A 535 -9.74 7.59 -8.72
CA GLU A 535 -9.65 8.12 -7.34
C GLU A 535 -9.31 9.63 -7.32
N ASN A 536 -8.62 10.13 -8.35
CA ASN A 536 -8.34 11.55 -8.53
C ASN A 536 -9.42 12.18 -9.43
N ILE A 537 -10.46 12.70 -8.79
CA ILE A 537 -11.64 13.36 -9.39
C ILE A 537 -11.25 14.44 -10.41
N VAL A 538 -10.19 15.21 -10.15
CA VAL A 538 -9.75 16.28 -11.06
C VAL A 538 -9.16 15.70 -12.35
N LEU A 539 -8.30 14.69 -12.23
CA LEU A 539 -7.71 13.99 -13.38
C LEU A 539 -8.78 13.24 -14.16
N GLY A 540 -9.67 12.51 -13.50
CA GLY A 540 -10.75 11.74 -14.15
C GLY A 540 -11.72 12.63 -14.93
N SER A 541 -12.16 13.75 -14.33
CA SER A 541 -13.05 14.72 -14.98
C SER A 541 -12.39 15.40 -16.18
N LEU A 542 -11.14 15.85 -16.06
CA LEU A 542 -10.41 16.49 -17.16
C LEU A 542 -10.12 15.49 -18.30
N LEU A 543 -9.69 14.26 -17.98
CA LEU A 543 -9.46 13.20 -18.96
C LEU A 543 -10.74 12.84 -19.73
N CYS A 544 -11.89 12.75 -19.04
CA CYS A 544 -13.18 12.52 -19.67
C CYS A 544 -13.54 13.65 -20.67
N ASN A 545 -13.30 14.91 -20.29
CA ASN A 545 -13.50 16.07 -21.18
C ASN A 545 -12.55 16.05 -22.39
N ASP A 546 -11.29 15.66 -22.22
CA ASP A 546 -10.31 15.55 -23.32
C ASP A 546 -10.71 14.45 -24.33
N ILE A 547 -11.19 13.29 -23.85
CA ILE A 547 -11.72 12.21 -24.70
C ILE A 547 -12.97 12.68 -25.46
N VAL A 548 -13.92 13.32 -24.78
CA VAL A 548 -15.11 13.89 -25.43
C VAL A 548 -14.71 14.91 -26.49
N LYS A 549 -13.77 15.82 -26.21
CA LYS A 549 -13.26 16.81 -27.16
C LYS A 549 -12.69 16.15 -28.42
N LYS A 550 -11.95 15.04 -28.30
CA LYS A 550 -11.44 14.31 -29.48
C LYS A 550 -12.56 13.79 -30.38
N SER A 551 -13.70 13.38 -29.82
CA SER A 551 -14.88 13.01 -30.62
C SER A 551 -15.50 14.20 -31.39
N LEU A 552 -15.27 15.43 -30.93
CA LEU A 552 -15.75 16.66 -31.59
C LEU A 552 -14.87 17.05 -32.77
N GLU A 553 -13.54 16.97 -32.64
CA GLU A 553 -12.57 17.32 -33.69
C GLU A 553 -12.82 16.52 -34.98
N LYS A 554 -13.10 15.23 -34.84
CA LYS A 554 -13.52 14.32 -35.92
C LYS A 554 -14.78 14.79 -36.67
N THR A 555 -15.66 15.56 -36.04
CA THR A 555 -16.87 16.12 -36.68
C THR A 555 -16.54 17.27 -37.63
N LEU A 556 -15.44 18.00 -37.38
CA LEU A 556 -14.99 19.12 -38.22
C LEU A 556 -14.18 18.63 -39.43
N GLU A 557 -13.39 17.57 -39.26
CA GLU A 557 -12.64 16.94 -40.37
C GLU A 557 -13.54 16.16 -41.34
N THR A 558 -14.77 15.79 -40.92
CA THR A 558 -15.73 15.02 -41.73
C THR A 558 -16.89 15.84 -42.31
N SER A 559 -16.93 17.16 -42.08
CA SER A 559 -17.86 18.06 -42.77
C SER A 559 -17.22 18.56 -44.09
N PRO A 560 -17.63 18.07 -45.28
CA PRO A 560 -17.23 18.70 -46.52
C PRO A 560 -17.82 20.11 -46.60
N GLU A 561 -17.01 21.06 -47.07
CA GLU A 561 -17.46 22.41 -47.41
C GLU A 561 -18.66 22.36 -48.36
N LYS A 562 -19.61 23.27 -48.17
CA LYS A 562 -20.90 23.30 -48.89
C LYS A 562 -21.18 24.69 -49.44
#